data_AF-M0A284-F1
#
_entry.id   AF-M0A284-F1
#
_cell.length_a   1.000
_cell.length_b   1.000
_cell.length_c   1.000
_cell.angle_alpha   90.00
_cell.angle_beta   90.00
_cell.angle_gamma   90.00
#
_symmetry.space_group_name_H-M   'P 1'
#
loop_
_entity.id
_entity.type
_entity.pdbx_description
1 polymer ?
#
loop_
_entity_poly.entity_id
_entity_poly.type
_entity_poly.pdbx_seq_one_letter_code
_entity_poly.pdbx_strand_id
1 'polypeptide(L)'
;MWIQHNRHDLEKLPEPGVEWSSNQIGMSKSNICKLRHEGLITLVERREYKSKANLYMTKPVVYQAVQAYLEMDDEDGFLPCGHDPFVNQGDVLECKICEKEHRKEAVQ
;
A
#
# COMPACT_ATOMS: atom_id res chain seq x y z
N MET A 1 4.24 -1.29 -11.72
CA MET A 1 4.94 -0.33 -10.82
C MET A 1 4.77 -0.83 -9.37
N TRP A 2 5.79 -0.88 -8.50
CA TRP A 2 5.63 -1.52 -7.15
C TRP A 2 4.65 -0.77 -6.24
N ILE A 3 4.63 0.57 -6.34
CA ILE A 3 3.72 1.44 -5.60
C ILE A 3 2.27 1.15 -5.98
N GLN A 4 1.96 1.06 -7.28
CA GLN A 4 0.65 0.62 -7.79
C GLN A 4 0.18 -0.69 -7.16
N HIS A 5 1.00 -1.74 -7.24
CA HIS A 5 0.63 -3.06 -6.74
C HIS A 5 0.51 -3.15 -5.22
N ASN A 6 0.98 -2.14 -4.48
CA ASN A 6 0.93 -2.13 -3.02
C ASN A 6 0.13 -0.94 -2.48
N ARG A 7 -0.68 -0.29 -3.33
CA ARG A 7 -1.50 0.88 -2.99
C ARG A 7 -2.24 0.69 -1.66
N HIS A 8 -2.96 -0.41 -1.54
CA HIS A 8 -3.74 -0.75 -0.34
C HIS A 8 -2.92 -0.86 0.95
N ASP A 9 -1.67 -1.32 0.84
CA ASP A 9 -0.76 -1.38 1.98
C ASP A 9 -0.17 0.00 2.29
N LEU A 10 0.09 0.81 1.26
CA LEU A 10 0.60 2.18 1.41
C LEU A 10 -0.45 3.13 2.02
N GLU A 11 -1.74 2.92 1.74
CA GLU A 11 -2.86 3.64 2.36
C GLU A 11 -2.92 3.45 3.88
N LYS A 12 -2.41 2.32 4.39
CA LYS A 12 -2.37 2.04 5.84
C LYS A 12 -1.19 2.71 6.54
N LEU A 13 -0.32 3.43 5.81
CA LEU A 13 0.82 4.11 6.41
C LEU A 13 0.33 5.28 7.28
N PRO A 14 0.68 5.29 8.57
CA PRO A 14 0.34 6.40 9.45
C PRO A 14 1.04 7.68 9.05
N GLU A 15 0.46 8.79 9.50
CA GLU A 15 1.02 10.13 9.30
C GLU A 15 2.46 10.23 9.84
N PRO A 16 3.28 11.14 9.26
CA PRO A 16 4.61 11.39 9.75
C PRO A 16 4.60 11.81 11.23
N GLY A 17 5.53 11.28 12.02
CA GLY A 17 5.58 11.52 13.46
C GLY A 17 4.76 10.53 14.30
N VAL A 18 3.91 9.70 13.69
CA VAL A 18 3.23 8.61 14.38
C VAL A 18 4.13 7.37 14.37
N GLU A 19 4.36 6.79 15.55
CA GLU A 19 5.05 5.52 15.72
C GLU A 19 4.08 4.35 15.51
N TRP A 20 4.49 3.38 14.71
CA TRP A 20 3.64 2.24 14.37
C TRP A 20 4.42 0.96 14.17
N SER A 21 3.74 -0.17 14.31
CA SER A 21 4.31 -1.50 14.10
C SER A 21 3.64 -2.21 12.93
N SER A 22 4.37 -3.18 12.37
CA SER A 22 3.87 -4.07 11.29
C SER A 22 2.51 -4.69 11.61
N ASN A 23 2.32 -5.06 12.88
CA ASN A 23 1.12 -5.75 13.34
C ASN A 23 -0.08 -4.81 13.46
N GLN A 24 0.14 -3.53 13.81
CA GLN A 24 -0.93 -2.55 13.93
C GLN A 24 -1.56 -2.22 12.57
N ILE A 25 -0.74 -2.13 11.52
CA ILE A 25 -1.20 -1.78 10.17
C ILE A 25 -1.40 -2.99 9.26
N GLY A 26 -1.19 -4.21 9.79
CA GLY A 26 -1.37 -5.45 9.03
C GLY A 26 -0.46 -5.57 7.79
N MET A 27 0.71 -4.93 7.80
CA MET A 27 1.59 -4.89 6.63
C MET A 27 2.61 -6.05 6.65
N SER A 28 2.84 -6.66 5.48
CA SER A 28 3.79 -7.75 5.34
C SER A 28 5.23 -7.32 5.62
N LYS A 29 6.05 -8.23 6.16
CA LYS A 29 7.48 -7.99 6.43
C LYS A 29 8.25 -7.62 5.16
N SER A 30 7.89 -8.20 4.02
CA SER A 30 8.50 -7.91 2.71
C SER A 30 8.27 -6.45 2.31
N ASN A 31 7.05 -5.94 2.49
CA ASN A 31 6.71 -4.55 2.19
C ASN A 31 7.44 -3.59 3.14
N ILE A 32 7.51 -3.91 4.43
CA ILE A 32 8.27 -3.11 5.40
C ILE A 32 9.77 -3.06 5.07
N CYS A 33 10.37 -4.19 4.72
CA CYS A 33 11.78 -4.22 4.30
C CYS A 33 12.01 -3.33 3.07
N LYS A 34 11.09 -3.36 2.10
CA LYS A 34 11.20 -2.56 0.88
C LYS A 34 10.99 -1.08 1.17
N LEU A 35 9.96 -0.70 1.93
CA LEU A 35 9.76 0.66 2.40
C LEU A 35 11.01 1.19 3.12
N ARG A 36 11.63 0.37 3.97
CA ARG A 36 12.86 0.76 4.68
C ARG A 36 14.04 0.91 3.72
N HIS A 37 14.20 0.01 2.76
CA HIS A 37 15.28 0.04 1.76
C HIS A 37 15.18 1.27 0.84
N GLU A 38 13.95 1.59 0.40
CA GLU A 38 13.62 2.79 -0.38
C GLU A 38 13.66 4.07 0.49
N GLY A 39 13.95 3.95 1.79
CA GLY A 39 14.06 5.09 2.71
C GLY A 39 12.73 5.77 3.07
N LEU A 40 11.61 5.10 2.79
CA LEU A 40 10.22 5.56 2.96
C LEU A 40 9.78 5.63 4.42
N ILE A 41 10.32 4.72 5.22
CA ILE A 41 10.07 4.62 6.66
C ILE A 41 11.40 4.57 7.40
N THR A 42 11.40 4.99 8.66
CA THR A 42 12.56 4.92 9.55
C THR A 42 12.26 3.95 10.67
N LEU A 43 13.22 3.07 11.00
CA LEU A 43 13.15 2.24 12.20
C LEU A 43 13.44 3.13 13.42
N VAL A 44 12.43 3.32 14.27
CA VAL A 44 12.53 4.14 15.49
C VAL A 44 13.09 3.32 16.64
N GLU A 45 12.55 2.11 16.82
CA GLU A 45 12.95 1.23 17.91
C GLU A 45 13.03 -0.22 17.45
N ARG A 46 14.18 -0.83 17.70
CA ARG A 46 14.40 -2.26 17.47
C ARG A 46 14.10 -3.01 18.77
N ARG A 47 13.06 -3.83 18.77
CA ARG A 47 12.70 -4.64 19.95
C ARG A 47 13.18 -6.07 19.73
N GLU A 48 14.28 -6.44 20.39
CA GLU A 48 14.94 -7.75 20.24
C GLU A 48 14.26 -8.89 21.03
N TYR A 49 13.39 -8.57 21.99
CA TYR A 49 12.69 -9.59 22.77
C TYR A 49 11.45 -10.11 22.03
N LYS A 50 11.39 -11.44 21.88
CA LYS A 50 10.46 -12.31 21.10
C LYS A 50 8.95 -11.95 21.06
N SER A 51 8.47 -11.00 21.85
CA SER A 51 7.04 -10.64 21.92
C SER A 51 6.70 -9.23 21.43
N LYS A 52 7.69 -8.38 21.09
CA LYS A 52 7.41 -6.99 20.70
C LYS A 52 7.82 -6.71 19.26
N ALA A 53 6.90 -6.14 18.50
CA ALA A 53 7.17 -5.71 17.13
C ALA A 53 8.08 -4.47 17.11
N ASN A 54 8.89 -4.35 16.06
CA ASN A 54 9.67 -3.14 15.79
C ASN A 54 8.73 -1.96 15.55
N LEU A 55 9.19 -0.77 15.95
CA LEU A 55 8.49 0.49 15.71
C LEU A 55 9.13 1.23 14.54
N TYR A 56 8.26 1.71 13.66
CA TYR A 56 8.60 2.47 12.47
C TYR A 56 7.89 3.82 12.50
N MET A 57 8.43 4.75 11.73
CA MET A 57 7.84 6.07 11.52
C MET A 57 7.93 6.43 10.05
N THR A 58 6.83 6.95 9.51
CA THR A 58 6.74 7.39 8.12
C THR A 58 7.46 8.73 7.95
N LYS A 59 8.23 8.89 6.87
CA LYS A 59 8.88 10.18 6.60
C LYS A 59 7.90 11.19 5.96
N PRO A 60 7.98 12.48 6.29
CA PRO A 60 7.06 13.50 5.75
C PRO A 60 7.04 13.60 4.22
N VAL A 61 8.22 13.69 3.61
CA VAL A 61 8.38 13.79 2.14
C VAL A 61 7.75 12.61 1.42
N VAL A 62 7.75 11.45 2.07
CA VAL A 62 7.29 10.20 1.49
C VAL A 62 5.80 10.04 1.67
N TYR A 63 5.29 10.38 2.85
CA TYR A 63 3.85 10.44 3.07
C TYR A 63 3.20 11.36 2.04
N GLN A 64 3.78 12.54 1.80
CA GLN A 64 3.30 13.46 0.75
C GLN A 64 3.37 12.86 -0.65
N ALA A 65 4.46 12.17 -1.01
CA ALA A 65 4.57 11.53 -2.32
C ALA A 65 3.57 10.36 -2.51
N VAL A 66 3.32 9.58 -1.45
CA VAL A 66 2.31 8.51 -1.45
C VAL A 66 0.92 9.11 -1.52
N GLN A 67 0.60 10.13 -0.72
CA GLN A 67 -0.69 10.82 -0.76
C GLN A 67 -0.92 11.45 -2.14
N ALA A 68 0.06 12.15 -2.71
CA ALA A 68 -0.05 12.69 -4.06
C ALA A 68 -0.25 11.59 -5.12
N TYR A 69 0.41 10.44 -4.97
CA TYR A 69 0.19 9.28 -5.82
C TYR A 69 -1.21 8.67 -5.66
N LEU A 70 -1.76 8.68 -4.45
CA LEU A 70 -3.12 8.21 -4.17
C LEU A 70 -4.20 9.18 -4.66
N GLU A 71 -3.89 10.49 -4.66
CA GLU A 71 -4.73 11.59 -5.14
C GLU A 71 -4.66 11.80 -6.66
N MET A 72 -3.60 11.32 -7.31
CA MET A 72 -3.60 11.13 -8.75
C MET A 72 -4.65 10.06 -9.06
N ASP A 73 -5.86 10.49 -9.40
CA ASP A 73 -6.84 9.65 -10.07
C ASP A 73 -6.11 8.93 -11.22
N ASP A 74 -6.28 7.62 -11.28
CA ASP A 74 -5.70 6.72 -12.28
C ASP A 74 -6.43 6.97 -13.62
N GLU A 75 -6.42 8.23 -14.12
CA GLU A 75 -7.05 8.62 -15.40
C GLU A 75 -6.35 7.97 -16.60
N ASP A 76 -5.14 7.44 -16.43
CA ASP A 76 -4.41 6.64 -17.43
C ASP A 76 -4.59 5.12 -17.21
N GLY A 77 -5.61 4.71 -16.46
CA GLY A 77 -5.78 3.39 -15.86
C GLY A 77 -5.86 2.21 -16.83
N PHE A 78 -4.75 1.46 -16.93
CA PHE A 78 -4.77 0.07 -17.41
C PHE A 78 -5.58 -0.87 -16.49
N LEU A 79 -5.97 -0.42 -15.28
CA LEU A 79 -6.76 -1.20 -14.32
C LEU A 79 -7.86 -0.33 -13.66
N PRO A 80 -9.11 -0.81 -13.58
CA PRO A 80 -10.29 0.00 -13.29
C PRO A 80 -10.48 0.42 -11.81
N CYS A 81 -9.58 0.01 -10.92
CA CYS A 81 -9.51 0.52 -9.55
C CYS A 81 -8.10 0.57 -8.97
N GLY A 82 -7.05 0.44 -9.79
CA GLY A 82 -5.65 0.48 -9.35
C GLY A 82 -5.25 -0.57 -8.29
N HIS A 83 -6.04 -1.64 -8.11
CA HIS A 83 -5.77 -2.73 -7.17
C HIS A 83 -5.33 -3.99 -7.92
N ASP A 84 -4.60 -4.89 -7.25
CA ASP A 84 -4.29 -6.24 -7.74
C ASP A 84 -4.39 -7.20 -6.54
N PRO A 85 -4.96 -8.42 -6.66
CA PRO A 85 -5.36 -9.12 -7.89
C PRO A 85 -6.84 -8.94 -8.30
N PHE A 86 -7.08 -8.99 -9.62
CA PHE A 86 -8.42 -9.14 -10.21
C PHE A 86 -8.71 -10.60 -10.56
N VAL A 87 -9.96 -11.03 -10.35
CA VAL A 87 -10.48 -12.30 -10.83
C VAL A 87 -11.39 -12.05 -12.03
N ASN A 88 -11.06 -12.72 -13.13
CA ASN A 88 -11.87 -12.70 -14.34
C ASN A 88 -13.13 -13.58 -14.14
N GLN A 89 -14.31 -12.96 -14.17
CA GLN A 89 -15.61 -13.64 -14.13
C GLN A 89 -16.40 -13.43 -15.43
N GLY A 90 -15.76 -13.66 -16.59
CA GLY A 90 -16.42 -13.56 -17.89
C GLY A 90 -16.37 -12.13 -18.43
N ASP A 91 -17.47 -11.37 -18.35
CA ASP A 91 -17.54 -9.99 -18.87
C ASP A 91 -17.08 -8.93 -17.85
N VAL A 92 -16.84 -9.35 -16.61
CA VAL A 92 -16.42 -8.50 -15.51
C VAL A 92 -15.09 -8.96 -14.90
N LEU A 93 -14.33 -8.00 -14.39
CA LEU A 93 -13.15 -8.17 -13.55
C LEU A 93 -13.56 -7.82 -12.12
N GLU A 94 -13.54 -8.80 -11.22
CA GLU A 94 -13.80 -8.59 -9.79
C GLU A 94 -12.48 -8.28 -9.09
N CYS A 95 -12.38 -7.14 -8.43
CA CYS A 95 -11.24 -6.84 -7.58
C CYS A 95 -11.36 -7.60 -6.25
N LYS A 96 -10.36 -8.40 -5.88
CA LYS A 96 -10.37 -9.12 -4.58
C LYS A 96 -10.10 -8.23 -3.36
N ILE A 97 -9.73 -6.96 -3.56
CA ILE A 97 -9.41 -6.01 -2.50
C ILE A 97 -10.62 -5.15 -2.14
N CYS A 98 -11.26 -4.53 -3.13
CA CYS A 98 -12.42 -3.66 -2.91
C CYS A 98 -13.76 -4.35 -3.22
N GLU A 99 -13.73 -5.62 -3.64
CA GLU A 99 -14.90 -6.45 -3.98
C GLU A 99 -15.80 -5.81 -5.05
N LYS A 100 -15.27 -4.86 -5.82
CA LYS A 100 -15.98 -4.19 -6.90
C LYS A 100 -15.83 -4.98 -8.20
N GLU A 101 -16.93 -5.08 -8.92
CA GLU A 101 -16.99 -5.60 -10.27
C GLU A 101 -16.78 -4.48 -11.28
N HIS A 102 -15.84 -4.68 -12.20
CA HIS A 102 -15.51 -3.73 -13.25
C HIS A 102 -15.77 -4.38 -14.60
N ARG A 103 -16.59 -3.75 -15.46
CA ARG A 103 -16.85 -4.26 -16.81
C ARG A 103 -15.61 -4.14 -17.66
N LYS A 104 -15.26 -5.21 -18.38
CA LYS A 104 -14.09 -5.23 -19.28
C LYS A 104 -14.16 -4.21 -20.40
N GLU A 105 -15.36 -3.89 -20.86
CA GLU A 105 -15.61 -2.89 -21.90
C GLU A 105 -15.24 -1.46 -21.48
N ALA A 106 -15.13 -1.21 -20.17
CA ALA A 106 -14.75 0.07 -19.59
C ALA A 106 -13.26 0.15 -19.21
N VAL A 107 -12.48 -0.92 -19.46
CA VAL A 107 -11.04 -0.97 -19.21
C VAL A 107 -10.35 -0.93 -20.58
N GLN A 108 -9.83 0.23 -20.99
CA GLN A 108 -9.10 0.40 -22.25
C GLN A 108 -7.60 0.20 -22.06
#